data_AF-A0A8J7HM18-F1
#
_entry.id   AF-A0A8J7HM18-F1
#
_cell.length_a   1.000
_cell.length_b   1.000
_cell.length_c   1.000
_cell.angle_alpha   90.00
_cell.angle_beta   90.00
_cell.angle_gamma   90.00
#
_symmetry.space_group_name_H-M   'P 1'
#
loop_
_entity.id
_entity.type
_entity.pdbx_description
1 polymer ?
#
loop_
_entity_poly.entity_id
_entity_poly.type
_entity_poly.pdbx_seq_one_letter_code
_entity_poly.pdbx_strand_id
1 'polypeptide(L)'
;MDDTKLSALIPRKLLEENVLEDKIVKWSSKSTNLTQADPYLTTIDLISKCAVEILIDYKKTALKKTLNSPIDRENAMKNYYESHPKIHHIGTRDIFKWFFYELQPFQDWLYQLEHLGISVPPQPEEIKLQATQKEQLKKLRESNILYTVLGQRIVFFAISRFILRVKAEYRIPSLLDAIAKSIGKMYDKGFLDRNAPHWKNLIVQPNEKLTMITTGSGGDKCIDLLRMIFLNTSDGVRELIKSTREDVDSEVNWTMDMIASWRKQFFVELPIVEFIEDDSTSKEDDEITNFSNERNEDNDEEMFDEIEDEMDDESEINE
;
A
#
# COMPACT_ATOMS: atom_id res chain seq x y z
N MET A 1 13.09 12.91 9.91
CA MET A 1 12.12 12.89 8.79
C MET A 1 11.72 14.32 8.51
N ASP A 2 11.49 14.64 7.24
CA ASP A 2 10.95 15.92 6.82
C ASP A 2 9.45 16.00 7.16
N ASP A 3 9.11 16.71 8.23
CA ASP A 3 7.72 16.89 8.70
C ASP A 3 6.93 17.92 7.87
N THR A 4 7.48 18.40 6.75
CA THR A 4 6.79 19.36 5.89
C THR A 4 5.83 18.70 4.91
N LYS A 5 5.88 17.37 4.73
CA LYS A 5 4.99 16.67 3.80
C LYS A 5 3.96 15.81 4.50
N LEU A 6 2.74 15.83 3.98
CA LEU A 6 1.63 15.05 4.52
C LEU A 6 1.92 13.54 4.55
N SER A 7 2.63 13.02 3.54
CA SER A 7 3.06 11.62 3.47
C SER A 7 4.02 11.21 4.59
N ALA A 8 4.71 12.16 5.22
CA ALA A 8 5.56 11.93 6.39
C ALA A 8 4.82 12.21 7.71
N LEU A 9 3.93 13.22 7.72
CA LEU A 9 3.13 13.59 8.89
C LEU A 9 2.12 12.50 9.29
N ILE A 10 1.42 11.89 8.34
CA ILE A 10 0.41 10.85 8.62
C ILE A 10 1.02 9.64 9.35
N PRO A 11 2.08 8.99 8.84
CA PRO A 11 2.72 7.87 9.55
C PRO A 11 3.14 8.24 10.97
N ARG A 12 3.75 9.41 11.15
CA ARG A 12 4.21 9.87 12.46
C ARG A 12 3.06 10.08 13.43
N LYS A 13 1.97 10.70 12.97
CA LYS A 13 0.81 10.96 13.82
C LYS A 13 0.12 9.67 14.27
N LEU A 14 0.04 8.66 13.40
CA LEU A 14 -0.49 7.33 13.75
C LEU A 14 0.26 6.71 14.94
N LEU A 15 1.57 6.95 15.03
CA LEU A 15 2.44 6.44 16.08
C LEU A 15 2.32 7.28 17.36
N GLU A 16 2.36 8.60 17.25
CA GLU A 16 2.19 9.52 18.38
C GLU A 16 0.86 9.32 19.10
N GLU A 17 -0.21 8.99 18.36
CA GLU A 17 -1.53 8.73 18.92
C GLU A 17 -1.78 7.27 19.32
N ASN A 18 -0.78 6.38 19.18
CA ASN A 18 -0.92 4.93 19.37
C ASN A 18 -2.08 4.31 18.57
N VAL A 19 -2.38 4.86 17.39
CA VAL A 19 -3.39 4.30 16.50
C VAL A 19 -2.92 2.95 15.99
N LEU A 20 -1.64 2.86 15.62
CA LEU A 20 -0.94 1.62 15.31
C LEU A 20 0.12 1.37 16.39
N GLU A 21 0.19 0.14 16.91
CA GLU A 21 1.24 -0.23 17.86
C GLU A 21 2.61 -0.28 17.16
N ASP A 22 3.69 -0.01 17.88
CA ASP A 22 5.07 -0.12 17.38
C ASP A 22 5.40 -1.51 16.82
N LYS A 23 4.71 -2.57 17.30
CA LYS A 23 4.85 -3.93 16.75
C LYS A 23 4.28 -4.06 15.33
N ILE A 24 3.33 -3.20 14.97
CA ILE A 24 2.80 -3.05 13.63
C ILE A 24 3.69 -2.10 12.85
N VAL A 25 4.10 -0.95 13.40
CA VAL A 25 4.92 0.03 12.67
C VAL A 25 6.39 -0.03 13.04
N LYS A 26 7.18 -0.64 12.17
CA LYS A 26 8.63 -0.72 12.27
C LYS A 26 9.31 0.47 11.58
N TRP A 27 10.04 1.28 12.35
CA TRP A 27 10.75 2.47 11.82
C TRP A 27 12.10 2.14 11.18
N SER A 28 12.81 1.13 11.67
CA SER A 28 14.22 0.91 11.30
C SER A 28 14.44 -0.36 10.47
N SER A 29 14.96 -0.16 9.27
CA SER A 29 15.96 -1.03 8.65
C SER A 29 17.27 -0.25 8.64
N LYS A 30 18.43 -0.92 8.74
CA LYS A 30 19.74 -0.25 8.54
C LYS A 30 19.86 0.32 7.13
N SER A 31 19.02 -0.17 6.22
CA SER A 31 18.78 0.38 4.91
C SER A 31 17.62 1.38 4.97
N THR A 32 17.78 2.52 4.33
CA THR A 32 16.68 3.45 4.06
C THR A 32 15.61 2.85 3.14
N ASN A 33 15.97 1.79 2.41
CA ASN A 33 15.09 1.07 1.49
C ASN A 33 14.58 -0.23 2.10
N LEU A 34 13.26 -0.41 2.08
CA LEU A 34 12.65 -1.70 2.37
C LEU A 34 13.01 -2.71 1.26
N THR A 35 13.79 -3.73 1.60
CA THR A 35 13.92 -4.96 0.81
C THR A 35 12.68 -5.86 0.93
N GLN A 36 12.56 -6.95 0.18
CA GLN A 36 11.47 -7.93 0.43
C GLN A 36 11.78 -8.90 1.60
N ALA A 37 12.98 -8.80 2.17
CA ALA A 37 13.52 -9.76 3.13
C ALA A 37 13.54 -9.27 4.59
N ASP A 38 13.26 -8.01 4.89
CA ASP A 38 13.14 -7.58 6.30
C ASP A 38 11.77 -8.02 6.88
N PRO A 39 11.62 -8.08 8.22
CA PRO A 39 10.32 -8.29 8.84
C PRO A 39 9.59 -6.95 8.87
N TYR A 40 8.48 -6.85 8.16
CA TYR A 40 7.75 -5.61 7.97
C TYR A 40 6.29 -5.80 8.29
N LEU A 41 5.96 -5.74 9.57
CA LEU A 41 4.55 -5.79 9.89
C LEU A 41 3.80 -4.55 9.41
N THR A 42 4.51 -3.43 9.26
CA THR A 42 4.20 -2.20 8.53
C THR A 42 5.41 -1.29 8.75
N THR A 43 5.86 -0.46 7.83
CA THR A 43 6.90 0.56 8.11
C THR A 43 6.40 1.94 7.81
N ILE A 44 7.12 2.97 8.30
CA ILE A 44 6.77 4.35 7.92
C ILE A 44 6.84 4.55 6.41
N ASP A 45 7.82 3.97 5.71
CA ASP A 45 7.90 4.06 4.25
C ASP A 45 6.68 3.40 3.58
N LEU A 46 6.22 2.24 4.05
CA LEU A 46 4.99 1.62 3.54
C LEU A 46 3.76 2.50 3.83
N ILE A 47 3.60 2.99 5.06
CA ILE A 47 2.45 3.86 5.43
C ILE A 47 2.48 5.14 4.60
N SER A 48 3.66 5.73 4.39
CA SER A 48 3.83 6.92 3.55
C SER A 48 3.35 6.65 2.12
N LYS A 49 3.74 5.53 1.52
CA LYS A 49 3.27 5.10 0.20
C LYS A 49 1.76 4.85 0.17
N CYS A 50 1.21 4.20 1.21
CA CYS A 50 -0.22 3.99 1.34
C CYS A 50 -1.00 5.30 1.53
N ALA A 51 -0.42 6.29 2.25
CA ALA A 51 -1.02 7.59 2.45
C ALA A 51 -1.05 8.40 1.14
N VAL A 52 0.00 8.29 0.34
CA VAL A 52 0.04 8.82 -1.03
C VAL A 52 -1.04 8.18 -1.91
N GLU A 53 -1.21 6.86 -1.83
CA GLU A 53 -2.19 6.13 -2.65
C GLU A 53 -3.64 6.48 -2.29
N ILE A 54 -4.00 6.46 -1.00
CA ILE A 54 -5.38 6.75 -0.60
C ILE A 54 -5.76 8.22 -0.87
N LEU A 55 -4.76 9.12 -0.89
CA LEU A 55 -4.92 10.55 -1.22
C LEU A 55 -4.49 10.88 -2.65
N ILE A 56 -4.43 9.90 -3.57
CA ILE A 56 -3.85 10.08 -4.91
C ILE A 56 -4.54 11.21 -5.71
N ASP A 57 -5.85 11.37 -5.52
CA ASP A 57 -6.66 12.42 -6.15
C ASP A 57 -6.34 13.84 -5.64
N TYR A 58 -5.58 13.97 -4.56
CA TYR A 58 -5.19 15.23 -3.93
C TYR A 58 -3.69 15.49 -4.06
N LYS A 59 -3.07 14.97 -5.13
CA LYS A 59 -1.63 15.10 -5.35
C LYS A 59 -1.16 16.55 -5.38
N LYS A 60 -1.85 17.43 -6.14
CA LYS A 60 -1.49 18.86 -6.26
C LYS A 60 -1.83 19.64 -4.98
N THR A 61 -3.02 19.43 -4.43
CA THR A 61 -3.58 20.24 -3.34
C THR A 61 -3.15 19.82 -1.93
N ALA A 62 -2.70 18.58 -1.76
CA ALA A 62 -2.25 18.03 -0.48
C ALA A 62 -0.84 17.45 -0.53
N LEU A 63 -0.59 16.42 -1.36
CA LEU A 63 0.64 15.62 -1.28
C LEU A 63 1.91 16.35 -1.74
N LYS A 64 1.78 17.27 -2.71
CA LYS A 64 2.90 18.11 -3.19
C LYS A 64 3.10 19.38 -2.37
N LYS A 65 2.15 19.75 -1.50
CA LYS A 65 2.24 20.99 -0.71
C LYS A 65 3.27 20.82 0.41
N THR A 66 4.17 21.78 0.52
CA THR A 66 5.09 21.89 1.65
C THR A 66 4.41 22.66 2.78
N LEU A 67 4.26 22.01 3.93
CA LEU A 67 3.55 22.50 5.12
C LEU A 67 4.57 23.08 6.10
N ASN A 68 4.95 24.33 5.89
CA ASN A 68 6.02 24.99 6.65
C ASN A 68 5.56 25.51 8.01
N SER A 69 4.29 25.90 8.17
CA SER A 69 3.76 26.43 9.43
C SER A 69 3.05 25.36 10.27
N PRO A 70 3.08 25.44 11.61
CA PRO A 70 2.31 24.54 12.48
C PRO A 70 0.80 24.57 12.17
N ILE A 71 0.26 25.74 11.86
CA ILE A 71 -1.16 25.93 11.53
C ILE A 71 -1.52 25.20 10.22
N ASP A 72 -0.67 25.29 9.20
CA ASP A 72 -0.87 24.56 7.94
C ASP A 72 -0.85 23.04 8.17
N ARG A 73 0.06 22.57 9.02
CA ARG A 73 0.15 21.15 9.38
C ARG A 73 -1.11 20.70 10.11
N GLU A 74 -1.57 21.44 11.12
CA GLU A 74 -2.78 21.12 11.86
C GLU A 74 -4.02 21.08 10.95
N ASN A 75 -4.18 22.08 10.08
CA ASN A 75 -5.26 22.11 9.09
C ASN A 75 -5.19 20.93 8.11
N ALA A 76 -3.99 20.58 7.65
CA ALA A 76 -3.80 19.42 6.79
C ALA A 76 -4.16 18.11 7.50
N MET A 77 -3.77 17.94 8.77
CA MET A 77 -4.11 16.75 9.55
C MET A 77 -5.62 16.65 9.80
N LYS A 78 -6.29 17.77 10.09
CA LYS A 78 -7.75 17.79 10.19
C LYS A 78 -8.43 17.33 8.89
N ASN A 79 -7.98 17.84 7.75
CA ASN A 79 -8.62 17.60 6.45
C ASN A 79 -8.26 16.27 5.78
N TYR A 80 -7.11 15.67 6.12
CA TYR A 80 -6.61 14.50 5.40
C TYR A 80 -6.19 13.33 6.30
N TYR A 81 -6.15 13.51 7.62
CA TYR A 81 -5.87 12.43 8.58
C TYR A 81 -7.12 12.09 9.41
N GLU A 82 -7.68 13.07 10.12
CA GLU A 82 -8.91 12.90 10.91
C GLU A 82 -10.15 12.76 10.02
N SER A 83 -10.08 13.31 8.81
CA SER A 83 -11.09 13.18 7.78
C SER A 83 -10.46 12.73 6.47
N HIS A 84 -11.29 12.40 5.50
CA HIS A 84 -10.87 12.11 4.15
C HIS A 84 -11.79 12.83 3.14
N PRO A 85 -11.24 13.60 2.19
CA PRO A 85 -12.04 14.45 1.30
C PRO A 85 -13.11 13.72 0.49
N LYS A 86 -12.85 12.47 0.08
CA LYS A 86 -13.82 11.62 -0.66
C LYS A 86 -14.46 10.51 0.15
N ILE A 87 -14.11 10.31 1.42
CA ILE A 87 -14.63 9.20 2.23
C ILE A 87 -15.32 9.84 3.43
N HIS A 88 -16.62 10.11 3.27
CA HIS A 88 -17.39 10.75 4.31
C HIS A 88 -17.46 9.83 5.55
N HIS A 89 -17.42 10.44 6.74
CA HIS A 89 -17.54 9.77 8.04
C HIS A 89 -16.38 8.84 8.45
N ILE A 90 -15.37 8.63 7.61
CA ILE A 90 -14.18 7.83 7.93
C ILE A 90 -12.92 8.63 7.58
N GLY A 91 -12.05 8.85 8.56
CA GLY A 91 -10.76 9.48 8.32
C GLY A 91 -9.73 8.53 7.73
N THR A 92 -8.68 9.06 7.11
CA THR A 92 -7.51 8.27 6.68
C THR A 92 -6.92 7.47 7.86
N ARG A 93 -6.92 8.04 9.06
CA ARG A 93 -6.54 7.36 10.31
C ARG A 93 -7.29 6.04 10.50
N ASP A 94 -8.61 6.09 10.35
CA ASP A 94 -9.48 4.95 10.66
C ASP A 94 -9.36 3.86 9.57
N ILE A 95 -9.07 4.24 8.32
CA ILE A 95 -8.75 3.29 7.24
C ILE A 95 -7.45 2.54 7.54
N PHE A 96 -6.41 3.24 8.00
CA PHE A 96 -5.15 2.60 8.39
C PHE A 96 -5.34 1.66 9.58
N LYS A 97 -6.07 2.10 10.61
CA LYS A 97 -6.40 1.27 11.76
C LYS A 97 -7.16 0.01 11.30
N TRP A 98 -8.19 0.17 10.49
CA TRP A 98 -8.96 -0.94 9.95
C TRP A 98 -8.06 -1.94 9.20
N PHE A 99 -7.21 -1.44 8.29
CA PHE A 99 -6.37 -2.31 7.47
C PHE A 99 -5.43 -3.18 8.30
N PHE A 100 -4.81 -2.63 9.35
CA PHE A 100 -3.82 -3.35 10.14
C PHE A 100 -4.37 -4.14 11.33
N TYR A 101 -5.59 -3.85 11.80
CA TYR A 101 -6.17 -4.59 12.94
C TYR A 101 -7.31 -5.52 12.55
N GLU A 102 -8.04 -5.24 11.47
CA GLU A 102 -9.25 -6.00 11.12
C GLU A 102 -8.98 -7.12 10.12
N LEU A 103 -7.86 -7.08 9.39
CA LEU A 103 -7.50 -8.16 8.48
C LEU A 103 -6.80 -9.30 9.24
N GLN A 104 -7.35 -10.52 9.08
CA GLN A 104 -6.90 -11.76 9.73
C GLN A 104 -5.36 -11.96 9.74
N PRO A 105 -4.63 -11.74 8.63
CA PRO A 105 -3.18 -11.98 8.63
C PRO A 105 -2.44 -11.12 9.67
N PHE A 106 -2.84 -9.87 9.88
CA PHE A 106 -2.15 -9.05 10.87
C PHE A 106 -2.44 -9.52 12.28
N GLN A 107 -3.69 -9.93 12.57
CA GLN A 107 -4.06 -10.54 13.86
C GLN A 107 -3.23 -11.80 14.14
N ASP A 108 -3.13 -12.70 13.15
CA ASP A 108 -2.34 -13.94 13.25
C ASP A 108 -0.86 -13.64 13.53
N TRP A 109 -0.30 -12.61 12.90
CA TRP A 109 1.07 -12.21 13.17
C TRP A 109 1.25 -11.66 14.58
N LEU A 110 0.36 -10.78 15.05
CA LEU A 110 0.44 -10.26 16.41
C LEU A 110 0.40 -11.38 17.44
N TYR A 111 -0.51 -12.33 17.24
CA TYR A 111 -0.59 -13.55 18.03
C TYR A 111 0.73 -14.34 17.98
N GLN A 112 1.36 -14.47 16.81
CA GLN A 112 2.64 -15.15 16.67
C GLN A 112 3.78 -14.44 17.44
N LEU A 113 3.84 -13.11 17.40
CA LEU A 113 4.85 -12.35 18.15
C LEU A 113 4.71 -12.59 19.66
N GLU A 114 3.48 -12.53 20.16
CA GLU A 114 3.16 -12.76 21.57
C GLU A 114 3.46 -14.20 21.98
N HIS A 115 3.05 -15.19 21.17
CA HIS A 115 3.31 -16.61 21.41
C HIS A 115 4.81 -16.93 21.47
N LEU A 116 5.63 -16.29 20.63
CA LEU A 116 7.08 -16.46 20.60
C LEU A 116 7.80 -15.66 21.70
N GLY A 117 7.07 -14.91 22.54
CA GLY A 117 7.65 -14.03 23.55
C GLY A 117 8.54 -12.94 22.96
N ILE A 118 8.24 -12.50 21.73
CA ILE A 118 9.01 -11.46 21.06
C ILE A 118 8.54 -10.12 21.60
N SER A 119 9.32 -9.55 22.51
CA SER A 119 9.16 -8.15 22.91
C SER A 119 9.71 -7.26 21.79
N VAL A 120 8.84 -6.43 21.21
CA VAL A 120 9.24 -5.36 20.30
C VAL A 120 9.53 -4.14 21.19
N PRO A 121 10.82 -3.80 21.48
CA PRO A 121 11.12 -2.60 22.22
C PRO A 121 10.68 -1.34 21.46
N PRO A 122 10.33 -0.25 22.17
CA PRO A 122 10.11 1.04 21.54
C PRO A 122 11.31 1.43 20.68
N GLN A 123 11.04 1.93 19.48
CA GLN A 123 12.11 2.38 18.58
C GLN A 123 12.89 3.56 19.23
N PRO A 124 14.21 3.69 18.99
CA PRO A 124 15.01 3.04 17.93
C PRO A 124 15.72 1.74 18.36
N GLU A 125 15.38 1.15 19.50
CA GLU A 125 16.08 -0.03 19.99
C GLU A 125 15.95 -1.22 19.02
N GLU A 126 17.08 -1.90 18.76
CA GLU A 126 17.09 -3.08 17.89
C GLU A 126 16.46 -4.29 18.57
N ILE A 127 15.54 -4.96 17.87
CA ILE A 127 14.96 -6.22 18.31
C ILE A 127 16.02 -7.33 18.24
N LYS A 128 16.42 -7.87 19.38
CA LYS A 128 17.34 -9.03 19.45
C LYS A 128 16.55 -10.33 19.46
N LEU A 129 16.47 -10.98 18.30
CA LEU A 129 15.77 -12.26 18.14
C LEU A 129 16.72 -13.46 18.31
N GLN A 130 16.24 -14.48 19.02
CA GLN A 130 16.88 -15.80 19.07
C GLN A 130 16.81 -16.50 17.70
N ALA A 131 17.68 -17.49 17.48
CA ALA A 131 17.72 -18.25 16.21
C ALA A 131 16.37 -18.92 15.90
N THR A 132 15.73 -19.53 16.90
CA THR A 132 14.40 -20.16 16.79
C THR A 132 13.32 -19.16 16.43
N GLN A 133 13.30 -17.99 17.07
CA GLN A 133 12.37 -16.90 16.74
C GLN A 133 12.56 -16.41 15.30
N LYS A 134 13.80 -16.23 14.86
CA LYS A 134 14.12 -15.86 13.46
C LYS A 134 13.59 -16.88 12.46
N GLU A 135 13.77 -18.17 12.74
CA GLU A 135 13.30 -19.25 11.88
C GLU A 135 11.76 -19.29 11.79
N GLN A 136 11.07 -19.14 12.92
CA GLN A 136 9.60 -19.13 12.95
C GLN A 136 9.02 -17.93 12.19
N LEU A 137 9.55 -16.72 12.41
CA LEU A 137 9.16 -15.55 11.63
C LEU A 137 9.47 -15.69 10.14
N LYS A 138 10.57 -16.37 9.79
CA LYS A 138 10.88 -16.69 8.40
C LYS A 138 9.82 -17.62 7.79
N LYS A 139 9.45 -18.71 8.47
CA LYS A 139 8.40 -19.64 8.03
C LYS A 139 7.06 -18.95 7.85
N LEU A 140 6.68 -18.07 8.78
CA LEU A 140 5.43 -17.32 8.65
C LEU A 140 5.43 -16.41 7.41
N ARG A 141 6.55 -15.74 7.11
CA ARG A 141 6.68 -14.94 5.87
C ARG A 141 6.70 -15.78 4.59
N GLU A 142 7.03 -17.06 4.69
CA GLU A 142 7.03 -17.98 3.57
C GLU A 142 5.66 -18.61 3.33
N SER A 143 4.72 -18.52 4.28
CA SER A 143 3.37 -19.05 4.12
C SER A 143 2.50 -18.13 3.27
N ASN A 144 2.46 -16.82 3.57
CA ASN A 144 1.52 -15.89 2.95
C ASN A 144 2.18 -14.59 2.48
N ILE A 145 1.77 -14.07 1.32
CA ILE A 145 2.30 -12.82 0.77
C ILE A 145 1.96 -11.60 1.63
N LEU A 146 0.86 -11.62 2.39
CA LEU A 146 0.46 -10.51 3.28
C LEU A 146 1.39 -10.32 4.48
N TYR A 147 2.22 -11.32 4.80
CA TYR A 147 3.31 -11.18 5.77
C TYR A 147 4.55 -10.46 5.20
N THR A 148 4.46 -9.93 3.97
CA THR A 148 5.52 -9.18 3.29
C THR A 148 5.04 -7.76 2.92
N VAL A 149 5.96 -6.79 2.83
CA VAL A 149 5.64 -5.39 2.43
C VAL A 149 4.91 -5.35 1.11
N LEU A 150 5.40 -6.10 0.12
CA LEU A 150 4.83 -6.05 -1.22
C LEU A 150 3.39 -6.55 -1.24
N GLY A 151 3.10 -7.66 -0.54
CA GLY A 151 1.72 -8.15 -0.43
C GLY A 151 0.82 -7.14 0.26
N GLN A 152 1.25 -6.57 1.38
CA GLN A 152 0.49 -5.53 2.08
C GLN A 152 0.23 -4.31 1.18
N ARG A 153 1.25 -3.85 0.45
CA ARG A 153 1.13 -2.73 -0.49
C ARG A 153 0.12 -3.04 -1.59
N ILE A 154 0.24 -4.21 -2.24
CA ILE A 154 -0.67 -4.63 -3.32
C ILE A 154 -2.12 -4.66 -2.82
N VAL A 155 -2.36 -5.28 -1.66
CA VAL A 155 -3.71 -5.39 -1.11
C VAL A 155 -4.25 -4.02 -0.68
N PHE A 156 -3.46 -3.19 0.01
CA PHE A 156 -3.88 -1.84 0.38
C PHE A 156 -4.23 -0.99 -0.83
N PHE A 157 -3.42 -1.05 -1.89
CA PHE A 157 -3.64 -0.27 -3.11
C PHE A 157 -4.90 -0.74 -3.83
N ALA A 158 -5.13 -2.06 -3.91
CA ALA A 158 -6.35 -2.62 -4.49
C ALA A 158 -7.60 -2.17 -3.73
N ILE A 159 -7.55 -2.19 -2.39
CA ILE A 159 -8.64 -1.70 -1.53
C ILE A 159 -8.86 -0.20 -1.73
N SER A 160 -7.79 0.59 -1.72
CA SER A 160 -7.86 2.05 -1.88
C SER A 160 -8.50 2.42 -3.21
N ARG A 161 -7.99 1.88 -4.32
CA ARG A 161 -8.54 2.12 -5.66
C ARG A 161 -9.98 1.62 -5.80
N PHE A 162 -10.35 0.54 -5.11
CA PHE A 162 -11.73 0.07 -5.07
C PHE A 162 -12.65 1.05 -4.34
N ILE A 163 -12.31 1.44 -3.11
CA ILE A 163 -13.11 2.36 -2.29
C ILE A 163 -13.25 3.72 -2.99
N LEU A 164 -12.17 4.21 -3.62
CA LEU A 164 -12.19 5.49 -4.32
C LEU A 164 -13.08 5.50 -5.56
N ARG A 165 -13.49 4.33 -6.08
CA ARG A 165 -14.48 4.20 -7.16
C ARG A 165 -15.92 4.16 -6.68
N VAL A 166 -16.18 3.85 -5.42
CA VAL A 166 -17.52 3.94 -4.85
C VAL A 166 -17.88 5.43 -4.72
N LYS A 167 -19.10 5.86 -5.04
CA LYS A 167 -19.53 7.24 -4.82
C LYS A 167 -19.43 7.60 -3.34
N ALA A 168 -19.04 8.84 -3.04
CA ALA A 168 -18.57 9.25 -1.71
C ALA A 168 -19.61 8.98 -0.60
N GLU A 169 -20.90 9.17 -0.90
CA GLU A 169 -22.03 8.96 0.01
C GLU A 169 -22.25 7.49 0.41
N TYR A 170 -21.68 6.52 -0.33
CA TYR A 170 -21.82 5.09 -0.06
C TYR A 170 -20.56 4.46 0.57
N ARG A 171 -19.52 5.25 0.87
CA ARG A 171 -18.27 4.75 1.47
C ARG A 171 -18.40 4.59 2.98
N ILE A 172 -19.17 3.59 3.38
CA ILE A 172 -19.53 3.31 4.77
C ILE A 172 -18.70 2.16 5.36
N PRO A 173 -18.60 2.05 6.70
CA PRO A 173 -17.81 1.00 7.35
C PRO A 173 -18.16 -0.43 6.91
N SER A 174 -19.44 -0.72 6.62
CA SER A 174 -19.85 -2.04 6.17
C SER A 174 -19.26 -2.47 4.81
N LEU A 175 -18.79 -1.52 4.00
CA LEU A 175 -18.04 -1.82 2.78
C LEU A 175 -16.67 -2.43 3.13
N LEU A 176 -15.98 -1.83 4.10
CA LEU A 176 -14.72 -2.35 4.63
C LEU A 176 -14.91 -3.74 5.24
N ASP A 177 -15.99 -3.97 5.99
CA ASP A 177 -16.31 -5.30 6.52
C ASP A 177 -16.50 -6.36 5.43
N ALA A 178 -17.15 -6.00 4.31
CA ALA A 178 -17.32 -6.91 3.18
C ALA A 178 -15.97 -7.25 2.51
N ILE A 179 -15.10 -6.25 2.37
CA ILE A 179 -13.73 -6.43 1.85
C ILE A 179 -12.91 -7.32 2.80
N ALA A 180 -12.96 -7.08 4.11
CA ALA A 180 -12.28 -7.90 5.11
C ALA A 180 -12.70 -9.37 5.00
N LYS A 181 -14.02 -9.63 4.86
CA LYS A 181 -14.54 -10.99 4.63
C LYS A 181 -14.03 -11.60 3.33
N SER A 182 -13.94 -10.82 2.25
CA SER A 182 -13.39 -11.29 0.97
C SER A 182 -11.91 -11.68 1.11
N ILE A 183 -11.10 -10.85 1.77
CA ILE A 183 -9.69 -11.14 2.04
C ILE A 183 -9.54 -12.34 2.98
N GLY A 184 -10.40 -12.48 3.99
CA GLY A 184 -10.46 -13.66 4.86
C GLY A 184 -10.70 -14.94 4.06
N LYS A 185 -11.66 -14.94 3.12
CA LYS A 185 -11.86 -16.08 2.20
C LYS A 185 -10.63 -16.37 1.35
N MET A 186 -9.92 -15.34 0.86
CA MET A 186 -8.69 -15.51 0.09
C MET A 186 -7.58 -16.14 0.94
N TYR A 187 -7.46 -15.70 2.20
CA TYR A 187 -6.51 -16.23 3.16
C TYR A 187 -6.80 -17.72 3.45
N ASP A 188 -8.03 -18.05 3.83
CA ASP A 188 -8.45 -19.41 4.20
C ASP A 188 -8.32 -20.42 3.05
N LYS A 189 -8.43 -19.95 1.80
CA LYS A 189 -8.34 -20.79 0.60
C LYS A 189 -6.93 -20.87 0.02
N GLY A 190 -5.94 -20.27 0.68
CA GLY A 190 -4.56 -20.26 0.20
C GLY A 190 -4.35 -19.44 -1.07
N PHE A 191 -5.29 -18.55 -1.43
CA PHE A 191 -5.10 -17.67 -2.58
C PHE A 191 -3.94 -16.71 -2.35
N LEU A 192 -3.71 -16.31 -1.11
CA LEU A 192 -2.61 -15.42 -0.71
C LEU A 192 -1.34 -16.20 -0.31
N ASP A 193 -1.34 -17.53 -0.51
CA ASP A 193 -0.15 -18.33 -0.23
C ASP A 193 1.00 -17.89 -1.12
N ARG A 194 2.15 -17.64 -0.52
CA ARG A 194 3.31 -17.11 -1.26
C ARG A 194 3.72 -18.00 -2.41
N ASN A 195 3.67 -19.31 -2.21
CA ASN A 195 4.10 -20.28 -3.21
C ASN A 195 2.98 -20.67 -4.19
N ALA A 196 1.84 -19.98 -4.15
CA ALA A 196 0.75 -20.30 -5.06
C ALA A 196 1.14 -20.04 -6.52
N PRO A 197 0.81 -20.94 -7.46
CA PRO A 197 1.26 -20.83 -8.85
C PRO A 197 0.86 -19.54 -9.56
N HIS A 198 -0.27 -18.94 -9.19
CA HIS A 198 -0.75 -17.69 -9.79
C HIS A 198 0.04 -16.45 -9.39
N TRP A 199 0.95 -16.56 -8.43
CA TRP A 199 1.89 -15.51 -8.06
C TRP A 199 3.27 -15.68 -8.70
N LYS A 200 3.54 -16.85 -9.27
CA LYS A 200 4.81 -17.17 -9.91
C LYS A 200 5.03 -16.25 -11.11
N ASN A 201 6.26 -15.74 -11.24
CA ASN A 201 6.69 -14.81 -12.29
C ASN A 201 6.00 -13.43 -12.28
N LEU A 202 5.02 -13.18 -11.39
CA LEU A 202 4.47 -11.85 -11.14
C LEU A 202 5.07 -11.21 -9.88
N ILE A 203 5.07 -11.95 -8.79
CA ILE A 203 5.54 -11.48 -7.49
C ILE A 203 6.57 -12.43 -6.88
N VAL A 204 6.54 -13.73 -7.22
CA VAL A 204 7.51 -14.73 -6.73
C VAL A 204 8.37 -15.25 -7.86
N GLN A 205 9.69 -15.06 -7.75
CA GLN A 205 10.64 -15.67 -8.67
C GLN A 205 11.05 -17.08 -8.21
N PRO A 206 11.26 -18.01 -9.17
CA PRO A 206 11.91 -19.27 -8.88
C PRO A 206 13.42 -19.04 -8.71
N ASN A 207 13.87 -18.74 -7.49
CA ASN A 207 15.29 -18.79 -7.13
C ASN A 207 15.47 -19.38 -5.73
N GLU A 208 16.68 -19.85 -5.41
CA GLU A 208 17.00 -20.49 -4.12
C GLU A 208 16.76 -19.55 -2.92
N LYS A 209 16.70 -18.24 -3.17
CA LYS A 209 16.44 -17.20 -2.16
C LYS A 209 14.94 -16.84 -2.06
N LEU A 210 14.10 -17.43 -2.92
CA LEU A 210 12.66 -17.23 -3.08
C LEU A 210 12.25 -15.76 -2.97
N THR A 211 13.05 -14.84 -3.51
CA THR A 211 12.81 -13.40 -3.33
C THR A 211 11.55 -12.98 -4.07
N MET A 212 10.69 -12.22 -3.39
CA MET A 212 9.63 -11.52 -4.11
C MET A 212 10.28 -10.45 -4.99
N ILE A 213 10.03 -10.47 -6.30
CA ILE A 213 10.49 -9.43 -7.21
C ILE A 213 9.35 -9.22 -8.19
N THR A 214 8.76 -8.03 -8.16
CA THR A 214 7.87 -7.61 -9.24
C THR A 214 8.73 -7.23 -10.44
N THR A 215 8.56 -7.92 -11.56
CA THR A 215 9.12 -7.52 -12.85
C THR A 215 8.11 -6.65 -13.60
N GLY A 216 8.60 -5.65 -14.34
CA GLY A 216 7.76 -4.74 -15.13
C GLY A 216 6.61 -4.14 -14.32
N SER A 217 5.39 -4.28 -14.84
CA SER A 217 4.15 -3.78 -14.23
C SER A 217 3.44 -4.80 -13.32
N GLY A 218 4.10 -5.91 -12.93
CA GLY A 218 3.47 -7.03 -12.22
C GLY A 218 2.72 -6.66 -10.93
N GLY A 219 3.23 -5.67 -10.18
CA GLY A 219 2.53 -5.15 -8.99
C GLY A 219 1.17 -4.53 -9.33
N ASP A 220 1.10 -3.71 -10.38
CA ASP A 220 -0.15 -3.10 -10.85
C ASP A 220 -1.12 -4.15 -11.38
N LYS A 221 -0.63 -5.17 -12.11
CA LYS A 221 -1.48 -6.28 -12.59
C LYS A 221 -2.10 -7.05 -11.42
N CYS A 222 -1.37 -7.27 -10.33
CA CYS A 222 -1.91 -7.89 -9.12
C CYS A 222 -2.96 -7.02 -8.44
N ILE A 223 -2.72 -5.70 -8.39
CA ILE A 223 -3.69 -4.72 -7.87
C ILE A 223 -5.00 -4.80 -8.68
N ASP A 224 -4.91 -4.82 -10.00
CA ASP A 224 -6.08 -4.89 -10.88
C ASP A 224 -6.83 -6.23 -10.77
N LEU A 225 -6.13 -7.35 -10.63
CA LEU A 225 -6.75 -8.64 -10.37
C LEU A 225 -7.59 -8.60 -9.09
N LEU A 226 -7.03 -8.09 -7.98
CA LEU A 226 -7.74 -7.97 -6.71
C LEU A 226 -8.95 -7.05 -6.82
N ARG A 227 -8.81 -5.91 -7.52
CA ARG A 227 -9.93 -5.00 -7.80
C ARG A 227 -11.06 -5.68 -8.57
N MET A 228 -10.74 -6.47 -9.60
CA MET A 228 -11.75 -7.23 -10.35
C MET A 228 -12.48 -8.25 -9.46
N ILE A 229 -11.79 -8.83 -8.48
CA ILE A 229 -12.41 -9.71 -7.48
C ILE A 229 -13.34 -8.93 -6.55
N PHE A 230 -12.92 -7.77 -6.05
CA PHE A 230 -13.76 -6.94 -5.18
C PHE A 230 -15.00 -6.37 -5.89
N LEU A 231 -14.86 -5.95 -7.15
CA LEU A 231 -15.97 -5.46 -7.98
C LEU A 231 -16.85 -6.58 -8.52
N ASN A 232 -16.36 -7.82 -8.50
CA ASN A 232 -16.96 -8.95 -9.20
C ASN A 232 -17.33 -8.61 -10.66
N THR A 233 -16.42 -7.98 -11.40
CA THR A 233 -16.62 -7.63 -12.82
C THR A 233 -15.78 -8.50 -13.76
N SER A 234 -16.33 -8.83 -14.93
CA SER A 234 -15.63 -9.50 -16.04
C SER A 234 -14.93 -8.55 -16.98
N ASP A 235 -15.19 -7.25 -16.85
CA ASP A 235 -14.69 -6.24 -17.75
C ASP A 235 -13.16 -6.13 -17.60
N GLY A 236 -12.45 -6.11 -18.73
CA GLY A 236 -11.00 -5.99 -18.74
C GLY A 236 -10.22 -7.27 -18.39
N VAL A 237 -10.87 -8.41 -18.06
CA VAL A 237 -10.14 -9.63 -17.65
C VAL A 237 -9.24 -10.16 -18.77
N ARG A 238 -9.71 -10.13 -20.02
CA ARG A 238 -8.94 -10.61 -21.18
C ARG A 238 -7.72 -9.72 -21.41
N GLU A 239 -7.92 -8.41 -21.33
CA GLU A 239 -6.90 -7.37 -21.48
C GLU A 239 -5.86 -7.46 -20.36
N LEU A 240 -6.30 -7.73 -19.12
CA LEU A 240 -5.42 -7.96 -17.98
C LEU A 240 -4.52 -9.17 -18.23
N ILE A 241 -5.09 -10.33 -18.59
CA ILE A 241 -4.30 -11.54 -18.85
C ILE A 241 -3.31 -11.30 -20.00
N LYS A 242 -3.79 -10.72 -21.11
CA LYS A 242 -2.97 -10.46 -22.30
C LYS A 242 -1.81 -9.53 -21.97
N SER A 243 -2.10 -8.35 -21.42
CA SER A 243 -1.07 -7.36 -21.08
C SER A 243 -0.11 -7.86 -20.00
N THR A 244 -0.57 -8.70 -19.06
CA THR A 244 0.32 -9.33 -18.08
C THR A 244 1.32 -10.26 -18.76
N ARG A 245 0.89 -11.06 -19.75
CA ARG A 245 1.79 -11.94 -20.49
C ARG A 245 2.78 -11.21 -21.39
N GLU A 246 2.37 -10.07 -21.93
CA GLU A 246 3.21 -9.22 -22.79
C GLU A 246 4.21 -8.39 -21.97
N ASP A 247 3.75 -7.78 -20.87
CA ASP A 247 4.53 -6.81 -20.09
C ASP A 247 5.40 -7.45 -18.98
N VAL A 248 5.00 -8.61 -18.46
CA VAL A 248 5.59 -9.22 -17.27
C VAL A 248 6.28 -10.54 -17.61
N ASP A 249 5.51 -11.56 -18.02
CA ASP A 249 6.04 -12.88 -18.39
C ASP A 249 5.02 -13.71 -19.17
N SER A 250 5.42 -14.26 -20.32
CA SER A 250 4.58 -15.12 -21.16
C SER A 250 4.07 -16.40 -20.48
N GLU A 251 4.76 -16.86 -19.42
CA GLU A 251 4.43 -18.07 -18.65
C GLU A 251 3.38 -17.84 -17.55
N VAL A 252 2.82 -16.62 -17.42
CA VAL A 252 1.76 -16.34 -16.45
C VAL A 252 0.57 -17.28 -16.68
N ASN A 253 0.26 -18.07 -15.64
CA ASN A 253 -0.72 -19.14 -15.69
C ASN A 253 -2.18 -18.67 -15.54
N TRP A 254 -2.44 -17.37 -15.46
CA TRP A 254 -3.79 -16.83 -15.33
C TRP A 254 -4.65 -17.21 -16.53
N THR A 255 -5.88 -17.61 -16.27
CA THR A 255 -6.89 -17.93 -17.29
C THR A 255 -8.21 -17.26 -16.94
N MET A 256 -9.08 -17.09 -17.93
CA MET A 256 -10.42 -16.53 -17.73
C MET A 256 -11.21 -17.33 -16.69
N ASP A 257 -11.15 -18.67 -16.76
CA ASP A 257 -11.89 -19.57 -15.87
C ASP A 257 -11.38 -19.49 -14.44
N MET A 258 -10.06 -19.38 -14.25
CA MET A 258 -9.46 -19.19 -12.92
C MET A 258 -9.92 -17.88 -12.28
N ILE A 259 -9.85 -16.77 -13.03
CA ILE A 259 -10.26 -15.45 -12.51
C ILE A 259 -11.78 -15.42 -12.24
N ALA A 260 -12.59 -16.01 -13.12
CA ALA A 260 -14.03 -16.15 -12.89
C ALA A 260 -14.35 -16.99 -11.65
N SER A 261 -13.60 -18.07 -11.43
CA SER A 261 -13.71 -18.92 -10.24
C SER A 261 -13.35 -18.14 -8.97
N TRP A 262 -12.22 -17.42 -8.96
CA TRP A 262 -11.80 -16.59 -7.82
C TRP A 262 -12.79 -15.50 -7.49
N ARG A 263 -13.33 -14.81 -8.50
CA ARG A 263 -14.42 -13.85 -8.32
C ARG A 263 -15.61 -14.48 -7.62
N LYS A 264 -16.09 -15.63 -8.11
CA LYS A 264 -17.22 -16.33 -7.48
C LYS A 264 -16.92 -16.80 -6.05
N GLN A 265 -15.70 -17.27 -5.80
CA GLN A 265 -15.33 -17.83 -4.51
C GLN A 265 -15.11 -16.75 -3.45
N PHE A 266 -14.39 -15.68 -3.80
CA PHE A 266 -13.90 -14.69 -2.84
C PHE A 266 -14.81 -13.49 -2.72
N PHE A 267 -15.57 -13.14 -3.77
CA PHE A 267 -16.51 -12.03 -3.69
C PHE A 267 -17.47 -12.20 -2.50
N VAL A 268 -17.76 -11.06 -1.87
CA VAL A 268 -18.75 -10.91 -0.83
C VAL A 268 -19.68 -9.81 -1.31
N GLU A 269 -20.97 -10.06 -1.21
CA GLU A 269 -21.98 -9.09 -1.59
C GLU A 269 -21.75 -7.79 -0.81
N LEU A 270 -21.62 -6.70 -1.58
CA LEU A 270 -21.38 -5.38 -1.04
C LEU A 270 -22.71 -4.80 -0.54
N PRO A 271 -22.70 -3.87 0.43
CA PRO A 271 -23.87 -3.03 0.67
C PRO A 271 -24.29 -2.33 -0.64
N ILE A 272 -25.53 -1.85 -0.71
CA ILE A 272 -26.00 -1.10 -1.88
C ILE A 272 -25.11 0.13 -2.04
N VAL A 273 -24.31 0.13 -3.10
CA VAL A 273 -23.36 1.19 -3.43
C VAL A 273 -23.47 1.52 -4.91
N GLU A 274 -23.26 2.78 -5.25
CA GLU A 274 -23.08 3.22 -6.64
C GLU A 274 -21.60 3.44 -6.91
N PHE A 275 -21.17 3.10 -8.13
CA PHE A 275 -19.81 3.36 -8.59
C PHE A 275 -19.78 4.63 -9.42
N ILE A 276 -18.64 5.32 -9.37
CA ILE A 276 -18.29 6.36 -10.32
C ILE A 276 -18.12 5.67 -11.68
N GLU A 277 -18.79 6.17 -12.71
CA GLU A 277 -18.65 5.66 -14.07
C GLU A 277 -17.18 5.82 -14.50
N ASP A 278 -16.59 4.76 -15.07
CA ASP A 278 -15.29 4.90 -15.71
C ASP A 278 -15.52 5.70 -16.99
N ASP A 279 -15.42 7.02 -16.93
CA ASP A 279 -15.07 7.79 -18.12
C ASP A 279 -13.64 7.41 -18.47
N SER A 280 -13.50 6.35 -19.25
CA SER A 280 -12.24 5.93 -19.85
C SER A 280 -11.82 6.92 -20.95
N THR A 281 -11.77 8.22 -20.63
CA THR A 281 -11.20 9.34 -21.40
C THR A 281 -11.29 10.64 -20.58
N SER A 282 -10.54 10.77 -19.49
CA SER A 282 -10.06 12.10 -19.06
C SER A 282 -8.63 11.96 -18.57
N LYS A 283 -7.70 12.07 -19.52
CA LYS A 283 -6.44 12.76 -19.25
C LYS A 283 -6.83 14.10 -18.62
N GLU A 284 -6.16 14.44 -17.53
CA GLU A 284 -6.04 15.80 -16.99
C GLU A 284 -7.12 16.77 -17.47
N ASP A 285 -8.26 16.82 -16.78
CA ASP A 285 -9.11 18.01 -16.85
C ASP A 285 -9.06 18.73 -15.50
N ASP A 286 -8.42 19.89 -15.60
CA ASP A 286 -8.42 20.98 -14.65
C ASP A 286 -9.84 21.53 -14.40
N GLU A 287 -9.96 22.31 -13.32
CA GLU A 287 -11.12 23.08 -12.86
C GLU A 287 -12.22 22.25 -12.17
N ILE A 288 -12.67 22.57 -10.96
CA ILE A 288 -13.15 23.89 -10.52
C ILE A 288 -12.83 24.08 -9.02
N THR A 289 -12.00 25.06 -8.69
CA THR A 289 -12.12 25.79 -7.41
C THR A 289 -12.53 27.22 -7.72
N ASN A 290 -13.84 27.47 -7.63
CA ASN A 290 -14.36 28.82 -7.45
C ASN A 290 -13.96 29.31 -6.06
N PHE A 291 -12.81 29.96 -5.94
CA PHE A 291 -12.60 30.97 -4.91
C PHE A 291 -12.01 32.21 -5.57
N SER A 292 -12.86 33.23 -5.60
CA SER A 292 -12.62 34.59 -6.04
C SER A 292 -11.36 35.19 -5.41
N ASN A 293 -10.51 35.71 -6.29
CA ASN A 293 -9.64 36.88 -6.16
C ASN A 293 -9.39 37.43 -4.74
N GLU A 294 -8.13 37.37 -4.31
CA GLU A 294 -7.42 38.58 -3.91
C GLU A 294 -5.92 38.42 -4.26
N ARG A 295 -5.46 39.32 -5.13
CA ARG A 295 -4.06 39.51 -5.50
C ARG A 295 -3.25 39.85 -4.25
N ASN A 296 -2.05 39.29 -4.15
CA ASN A 296 -0.86 40.10 -3.90
C ASN A 296 0.33 39.44 -4.59
N GLU A 297 0.93 40.23 -5.47
CA GLU A 297 2.24 40.05 -6.07
C GLU A 297 3.28 40.02 -4.95
N ASP A 298 4.21 39.07 -4.99
CA ASP A 298 5.62 39.37 -4.78
C ASP A 298 6.45 38.24 -5.42
N ASN A 299 7.29 38.67 -6.35
CA ASN A 299 8.40 37.94 -6.93
C ASN A 299 9.32 37.43 -5.81
N ASP A 300 9.90 36.24 -5.97
CA ASP A 300 11.34 36.10 -5.77
C ASP A 300 11.87 34.86 -6.51
N GLU A 301 13.05 35.08 -7.04
CA GLU A 301 13.71 34.40 -8.15
C GLU A 301 14.15 32.96 -7.83
N GLU A 302 14.08 32.13 -8.86
CA GLU A 302 14.64 30.78 -8.91
C GLU A 302 16.17 30.83 -8.85
N MET A 303 16.78 30.14 -7.88
CA MET A 303 18.13 29.60 -8.03
C MET A 303 18.12 28.09 -7.73
N PHE A 304 18.25 27.32 -8.80
CA PHE A 304 18.63 25.91 -8.81
C PHE A 304 20.15 25.86 -8.67
N ASP A 305 20.66 25.32 -7.57
CA ASP A 305 22.05 24.83 -7.52
C ASP A 305 22.06 23.36 -7.96
N GLU A 306 22.68 23.13 -9.11
CA GLU A 306 23.13 21.82 -9.60
C GLU A 306 24.21 21.28 -8.65
N ILE A 307 24.03 20.07 -8.15
CA ILE A 307 25.12 19.31 -7.53
C ILE A 307 25.54 18.26 -8.57
N GLU A 308 26.69 18.51 -9.20
CA GLU A 308 27.46 17.52 -9.95
C GLU A 308 28.04 16.49 -8.97
N ASP A 309 27.61 15.24 -9.09
CA ASP A 309 28.32 14.11 -8.50
C ASP A 309 29.45 13.70 -9.46
N GLU A 310 30.70 14.05 -9.10
CA GLU A 310 31.90 13.53 -9.77
C GLU A 310 31.96 12.01 -9.63
N MET A 311 31.97 11.35 -10.79
CA MET A 311 32.35 9.95 -10.96
C MET A 311 33.88 9.84 -10.90
N ASP A 312 34.41 9.16 -9.87
CA ASP A 312 35.75 8.57 -9.95
C ASP A 312 35.59 7.12 -10.39
N ASP A 313 35.91 6.89 -11.66
CA ASP A 313 35.97 5.59 -12.31
C ASP A 313 37.40 5.05 -12.29
N GLU A 314 37.48 3.73 -12.38
CA GLU A 314 38.62 2.84 -12.22
C GLU A 314 39.92 3.24 -12.95
N SER A 315 41.07 2.81 -12.40
CA SER A 315 41.98 1.95 -13.18
C SER A 315 43.05 1.26 -12.34
N GLU A 316 43.13 -0.04 -12.59
CA GLU A 316 44.11 -1.04 -12.21
C GLU A 316 45.58 -0.65 -12.53
N ILE A 317 46.54 -1.37 -11.93
CA ILE A 317 47.53 -2.24 -12.64
C ILE A 317 48.69 -2.66 -11.72
N ASN A 318 48.92 -3.98 -11.66
CA ASN A 318 50.17 -4.76 -11.52
C ASN A 318 51.35 -4.24 -10.67
N GLU A 319 51.76 -5.02 -9.66
CA GLU A 319 52.89 -6.00 -9.70
C GLU A 319 52.92 -6.89 -8.46
#